data_AF-A0A8B6BVR5-F1
#
_entry.id   AF-A0A8B6BVR5-F1
#
_cell.length_a   1.000
_cell.length_b   1.000
_cell.length_c   1.000
_cell.angle_alpha   90.00
_cell.angle_beta   90.00
_cell.angle_gamma   90.00
#
_symmetry.space_group_name_H-M   'P 1'
#
loop_
_entity.id
_entity.type
_entity.pdbx_description
1 polymer ?
#
loop_
_entity_poly.entity_id
_entity_poly.type
_entity_poly.pdbx_seq_one_letter_code
_entity_poly.pdbx_strand_id
1 'polypeptide(L)'
;MFRFIASEDNTHVHVSGINSGKPFRDNIKLDKAGQHVQKHYSSGLYSHIVADKAISVFQFSLTQIGHGDHADPSMITVVPIEQYAFEYTFTTPEYSHGNYSNYFMFIIDSSQTSGLRIDNRSLAGNQVYHKIPETHLVGGYMKISVGTHTVMHNDPTTVFGGILVGKADHESYGFPVGLLLKPINADCLVSQMIEGDKIDNDCDGEIDEEQSDGKDNDGDGQIDEDCICCPFSGPKLPDIFGRR
;
A
#
# COMPACT_ATOMS: atom_id res chain seq x y z
N MET A 1 1.65 -3.45 -17.15
CA MET A 1 0.99 -4.78 -17.31
C MET A 1 0.75 -5.37 -15.94
N PHE A 2 -0.30 -6.17 -15.77
CA PHE A 2 -0.59 -6.89 -14.52
C PHE A 2 -0.61 -8.39 -14.79
N ARG A 3 -0.10 -9.18 -13.85
CA ARG A 3 -0.22 -10.65 -13.84
C ARG A 3 -1.02 -11.06 -12.62
N PHE A 4 -2.06 -11.86 -12.85
CA PHE A 4 -2.89 -12.47 -11.82
C PHE A 4 -2.58 -13.96 -11.81
N ILE A 5 -2.33 -14.56 -10.64
CA ILE A 5 -2.01 -15.98 -10.48
C ILE A 5 -2.98 -16.56 -9.43
N ALA A 6 -3.66 -17.66 -9.77
CA ALA A 6 -4.58 -18.33 -8.86
C ALA A 6 -3.86 -19.32 -7.93
N SER A 7 -4.26 -19.35 -6.66
CA SER A 7 -3.86 -20.41 -5.73
C SER A 7 -4.71 -21.67 -5.88
N GLU A 8 -5.95 -21.53 -6.39
CA GLU A 8 -6.95 -22.60 -6.44
C GLU A 8 -7.61 -22.73 -7.82
N ASP A 9 -8.29 -23.86 -8.06
CA ASP A 9 -9.12 -24.06 -9.25
C ASP A 9 -10.37 -23.16 -9.21
N ASN A 10 -10.82 -22.74 -10.39
CA ASN A 10 -12.02 -21.90 -10.57
C ASN A 10 -12.01 -20.61 -9.74
N THR A 11 -10.90 -19.86 -9.75
CA THR A 11 -10.81 -18.52 -9.15
C THR A 11 -11.37 -17.47 -10.11
N HIS A 12 -12.21 -16.59 -9.58
CA HIS A 12 -12.77 -15.44 -10.28
C HIS A 12 -12.21 -14.15 -9.70
N VAL A 13 -11.69 -13.29 -10.56
CA VAL A 13 -11.15 -11.98 -10.19
C VAL A 13 -11.98 -10.89 -10.86
N HIS A 14 -12.44 -9.93 -10.07
CA HIS A 14 -13.12 -8.73 -10.52
C HIS A 14 -12.18 -7.54 -10.39
N VAL A 15 -12.00 -6.80 -11.47
CA VAL A 15 -11.29 -5.52 -11.47
C VAL A 15 -12.28 -4.42 -11.81
N SER A 16 -12.51 -3.48 -10.91
CA SER A 16 -13.36 -2.31 -11.15
C SER A 16 -12.56 -1.04 -10.92
N GLY A 17 -12.90 0.04 -11.64
CA GLY A 17 -12.13 1.27 -11.54
C GLY A 17 -12.59 2.40 -12.44
N ILE A 18 -11.76 3.43 -12.52
CA ILE A 18 -11.94 4.57 -13.41
C ILE A 18 -10.67 4.78 -14.24
N ASN A 19 -10.82 4.87 -15.55
CA ASN A 19 -9.73 5.15 -16.48
C ASN A 19 -10.07 6.42 -17.26
N SER A 20 -9.29 7.49 -17.03
CA SER A 20 -9.49 8.80 -17.67
C SER A 20 -10.95 9.30 -17.58
N GLY A 21 -11.55 9.17 -16.38
CA GLY A 21 -12.92 9.63 -16.12
C GLY A 21 -14.03 8.67 -16.55
N LYS A 22 -13.71 7.52 -17.17
CA LYS A 22 -14.70 6.53 -17.60
C LYS A 22 -14.68 5.29 -16.70
N PRO A 23 -15.84 4.75 -16.29
CA PRO A 23 -15.91 3.47 -15.57
C PRO A 23 -15.21 2.36 -16.36
N PHE A 24 -14.46 1.53 -15.64
CA PHE A 24 -13.75 0.37 -16.15
C PHE A 24 -14.14 -0.86 -15.33
N ARG A 25 -14.37 -1.98 -16.01
CA ARG A 25 -14.58 -3.29 -15.39
C ARG A 25 -13.94 -4.39 -16.22
N ASP A 26 -13.31 -5.36 -15.57
CA ASP A 26 -12.80 -6.60 -16.17
C ASP A 26 -13.13 -7.77 -15.25
N ASN A 27 -13.53 -8.90 -15.85
CA ASN A 27 -13.82 -10.14 -15.14
C ASN A 27 -12.87 -11.20 -15.68
N ILE A 28 -12.14 -11.83 -14.77
CA ILE A 28 -11.10 -12.81 -15.09
C ILE A 28 -11.48 -14.13 -14.45
N LYS A 29 -11.42 -15.21 -15.24
CA LYS A 29 -11.56 -16.58 -14.75
C LYS A 29 -10.24 -17.32 -14.89
N LEU A 30 -9.79 -17.94 -13.82
CA LEU A 30 -8.64 -18.82 -13.75
C LEU A 30 -9.15 -20.21 -13.38
N ASP A 31 -9.18 -21.13 -14.35
CA ASP A 31 -9.77 -22.45 -14.21
C ASP A 31 -8.93 -23.39 -13.33
N LYS A 32 -7.61 -23.18 -13.25
CA LYS A 32 -6.66 -24.06 -12.56
C LYS A 32 -5.78 -23.33 -11.55
N ALA A 33 -5.50 -23.99 -10.43
CA ALA A 33 -4.45 -23.58 -9.50
C ALA A 33 -3.11 -23.41 -10.23
N GLY A 34 -2.39 -22.32 -9.93
CA GLY A 34 -1.15 -21.93 -10.61
C GLY A 34 -1.33 -21.33 -12.01
N GLN A 35 -2.56 -21.32 -12.57
CA GLN A 35 -2.83 -20.61 -13.81
C GLN A 35 -2.63 -19.11 -13.58
N HIS A 36 -2.09 -18.45 -14.61
CA HIS A 36 -1.97 -17.01 -14.61
C HIS A 36 -2.53 -16.39 -15.90
N VAL A 37 -2.93 -15.13 -15.79
CA VAL A 37 -3.27 -14.28 -16.94
C VAL A 37 -2.50 -12.97 -16.85
N GLN A 38 -2.15 -12.40 -18.01
CA GLN A 38 -1.58 -11.07 -18.11
C GLN A 38 -2.59 -10.11 -18.72
N LYS A 39 -2.75 -8.94 -18.11
CA LYS A 39 -3.66 -7.88 -18.55
C LYS A 39 -2.89 -6.57 -18.73
N HIS A 40 -3.20 -5.88 -19.81
CA HIS A 40 -2.66 -4.56 -20.09
C HIS A 40 -3.70 -3.53 -19.70
N TYR A 41 -3.45 -2.82 -18.61
CA TYR A 41 -4.26 -1.70 -18.16
C TYR A 41 -3.55 -0.37 -18.42
N SER A 42 -4.35 0.66 -18.61
CA SER A 42 -3.89 2.05 -18.76
C SER A 42 -3.14 2.51 -17.51
N SER A 43 -2.07 3.28 -17.67
CA SER A 43 -1.39 3.93 -16.54
C SER A 43 -2.26 4.97 -15.81
N GLY A 44 -3.37 5.38 -16.41
CA GLY A 44 -4.38 6.26 -15.79
C GLY A 44 -5.54 5.52 -15.12
N LEU A 45 -5.47 4.19 -14.97
CA LEU A 45 -6.48 3.40 -14.28
C LEU A 45 -6.25 3.45 -12.77
N TYR A 46 -7.24 3.97 -12.04
CA TYR A 46 -7.38 3.79 -10.59
C TYR A 46 -8.41 2.67 -10.37
N SER A 47 -7.99 1.55 -9.80
CA SER A 47 -8.82 0.34 -9.72
C SER A 47 -8.72 -0.38 -8.39
N HIS A 48 -9.79 -1.08 -8.06
CA HIS A 48 -9.91 -2.07 -7.00
C HIS A 48 -9.93 -3.48 -7.62
N ILE A 49 -9.28 -4.43 -6.96
CA ILE A 49 -9.16 -5.82 -7.40
C ILE A 49 -9.71 -6.69 -6.27
N VAL A 50 -10.71 -7.52 -6.58
CA VAL A 50 -11.31 -8.48 -5.65
C VAL A 50 -11.26 -9.86 -6.28
N ALA A 51 -10.97 -10.88 -5.48
CA ALA A 51 -11.04 -12.26 -5.90
C ALA A 51 -11.88 -13.08 -4.93
N ASP A 52 -12.54 -14.11 -5.42
CA ASP A 52 -13.31 -15.05 -4.59
C ASP A 52 -12.43 -16.08 -3.87
N LYS A 53 -11.14 -16.15 -4.24
CA LYS A 53 -10.13 -17.06 -3.69
C LYS A 53 -8.76 -16.40 -3.69
N ALA A 54 -7.83 -16.98 -2.95
CA ALA A 54 -6.46 -16.48 -2.86
C ALA A 54 -5.77 -16.35 -4.24
N ILE A 55 -5.23 -15.16 -4.51
CA ILE A 55 -4.46 -14.84 -5.70
C ILE A 55 -3.17 -14.09 -5.35
N SER A 56 -2.19 -14.14 -6.25
CA SER A 56 -1.08 -13.18 -6.26
C SER A 56 -1.20 -12.25 -7.45
N VAL A 57 -0.94 -10.96 -7.23
CA VAL A 57 -0.99 -9.93 -8.26
C VAL A 57 0.34 -9.22 -8.36
N PHE A 58 0.88 -9.14 -9.58
CA PHE A 58 2.13 -8.45 -9.88
C PHE A 58 1.90 -7.39 -10.95
N GLN A 59 2.33 -6.17 -10.69
CA GLN A 59 2.43 -5.11 -11.68
C GLN A 59 3.81 -5.14 -12.31
N PHE A 60 3.85 -5.03 -13.63
CA PHE A 60 5.06 -4.89 -14.42
C PHE A 60 5.07 -3.51 -15.06
N SER A 61 6.11 -2.73 -14.74
CA SER A 61 6.46 -1.54 -15.50
C SER A 61 7.06 -2.01 -16.80
N LEU A 62 6.30 -1.81 -17.88
CA LEU A 62 6.77 -2.13 -19.21
C LEU A 62 7.56 -0.94 -19.73
N THR A 63 8.73 -1.21 -20.31
CA THR A 63 9.58 -0.20 -20.91
C THR A 63 9.81 -0.52 -22.38
N GLN A 64 10.25 0.48 -23.15
CA GLN A 64 10.55 0.34 -24.58
C GLN A 64 9.37 -0.15 -25.46
N ILE A 65 8.12 -0.02 -25.00
CA ILE A 65 6.93 -0.31 -25.82
C ILE A 65 6.81 0.68 -27.00
N GLY A 66 7.43 1.86 -26.88
CA GLY A 66 7.59 2.85 -27.95
C GLY A 66 8.97 3.51 -27.94
N HIS A 67 9.29 4.28 -28.98
CA HIS A 67 10.60 4.89 -29.21
C HIS A 67 11.03 5.97 -28.20
N GLY A 68 10.24 6.27 -27.16
CA GLY A 68 10.50 7.37 -26.22
C GLY A 68 10.60 7.00 -24.74
N ASP A 69 10.37 5.73 -24.36
CA ASP A 69 10.44 5.27 -22.97
C ASP A 69 11.58 4.26 -22.78
N HIS A 70 12.81 4.78 -22.80
CA HIS A 70 13.99 4.00 -22.49
C HIS A 70 14.19 3.98 -20.97
N ALA A 71 13.77 2.88 -20.33
CA ALA A 71 14.02 2.61 -18.92
C ALA A 71 14.06 1.08 -18.70
N ASP A 72 14.40 0.62 -17.50
CA ASP A 72 14.43 -0.82 -17.17
C ASP A 72 13.08 -1.35 -16.67
N PRO A 73 12.65 -2.55 -17.08
CA PRO A 73 11.41 -3.12 -16.57
C PRO A 73 11.52 -3.40 -15.08
N SER A 74 10.43 -3.22 -14.34
CA SER A 74 10.32 -3.59 -12.93
C SER A 74 9.11 -4.49 -12.68
N MET A 75 9.23 -5.40 -11.73
CA MET A 75 8.12 -6.21 -11.21
C MET A 75 7.83 -5.75 -9.78
N ILE A 76 6.58 -5.38 -9.53
CA ILE A 76 6.09 -4.82 -8.28
C ILE A 76 5.00 -5.77 -7.78
N THR A 77 5.14 -6.27 -6.56
CA THR A 77 4.04 -6.98 -5.88
C THR A 77 2.94 -5.96 -5.55
N VAL A 78 1.71 -6.24 -5.95
CA VAL A 78 0.56 -5.44 -5.53
C VAL A 78 0.16 -5.93 -4.14
N VAL A 79 0.42 -5.11 -3.13
CA VAL A 79 0.13 -5.43 -1.73
C VAL A 79 -1.38 -5.30 -1.49
N PRO A 80 -2.06 -6.33 -0.96
CA PRO A 80 -3.45 -6.27 -0.51
C PRO A 80 -3.67 -5.19 0.54
N ILE A 81 -4.86 -4.61 0.60
CA ILE A 81 -5.15 -3.47 1.50
C ILE A 81 -5.07 -3.87 2.97
N GLU A 82 -5.36 -5.14 3.27
CA GLU A 82 -5.30 -5.79 4.58
C GLU A 82 -3.86 -6.01 5.08
N GLN A 83 -2.86 -5.71 4.24
CA GLN A 83 -1.44 -5.80 4.58
C GLN A 83 -0.75 -4.44 4.60
N TYR A 84 -1.53 -3.35 4.62
CA TYR A 84 -1.01 -2.00 4.80
C TYR A 84 -0.58 -1.77 6.25
N ALA A 85 0.30 -0.79 6.45
CA ALA A 85 0.79 -0.34 7.73
C ALA A 85 0.65 1.19 7.83
N PHE A 86 0.71 1.70 9.06
CA PHE A 86 0.63 3.14 9.34
C PHE A 86 1.98 3.87 9.17
N GLU A 87 3.10 3.16 9.06
CA GLU A 87 4.45 3.75 8.92
C GLU A 87 5.36 2.89 8.03
N TYR A 88 6.14 3.56 7.17
CA TYR A 88 7.20 2.95 6.39
C TYR A 88 8.44 3.84 6.36
N THR A 89 9.62 3.22 6.40
CA THR A 89 10.90 3.89 6.13
C THR A 89 11.58 3.22 4.95
N PHE A 90 11.97 4.02 3.96
CA PHE A 90 12.61 3.52 2.74
C PHE A 90 13.72 4.46 2.28
N THR A 91 14.62 3.95 1.44
CA THR A 91 15.68 4.73 0.78
C THR A 91 15.47 4.69 -0.72
N THR A 92 15.66 5.82 -1.38
CA THR A 92 15.65 5.88 -2.84
C THR A 92 16.97 5.34 -3.39
N PRO A 93 16.97 4.42 -4.37
CA PRO A 93 18.17 4.01 -5.10
C PRO A 93 18.94 5.20 -5.70
N GLU A 94 20.26 5.07 -5.76
CA GLU A 94 21.15 6.00 -6.48
C GLU A 94 21.35 5.54 -7.92
N TYR A 95 21.32 6.49 -8.85
CA TYR A 95 21.51 6.22 -10.28
C TYR A 95 23.00 6.31 -10.63
N SER A 96 23.48 5.43 -11.51
CA SER A 96 24.89 5.32 -11.91
C SER A 96 25.49 6.63 -12.49
N HIS A 97 24.64 7.50 -13.06
CA HIS A 97 25.03 8.80 -13.64
C HIS A 97 24.31 10.01 -13.01
N GLY A 98 23.78 9.88 -11.79
CA GLY A 98 23.12 10.99 -11.09
C GLY A 98 21.94 10.55 -10.21
N ASN A 99 20.77 11.16 -10.41
CA ASN A 99 19.59 10.93 -9.57
C ASN A 99 18.39 10.45 -10.38
N TYR A 100 17.65 9.49 -9.85
CA TYR A 100 16.32 9.15 -10.32
C TYR A 100 15.32 10.29 -10.04
N SER A 101 14.33 10.45 -10.92
CA SER A 101 13.09 11.12 -10.55
C SER A 101 12.20 10.11 -9.82
N ASN A 102 12.16 10.25 -8.49
CA ASN A 102 11.46 9.34 -7.60
C ASN A 102 10.03 9.83 -7.33
N TYR A 103 9.10 8.89 -7.27
CA TYR A 103 7.71 9.13 -6.93
C TYR A 103 7.26 8.11 -5.89
N PHE A 104 6.72 8.64 -4.79
CA PHE A 104 5.99 7.85 -3.82
C PHE A 104 4.51 7.86 -4.22
N MET A 105 3.97 6.69 -4.55
CA MET A 105 2.56 6.46 -4.81
C MET A 105 1.93 5.90 -3.54
N PHE A 106 0.72 6.36 -3.20
CA PHE A 106 0.02 5.93 -2.00
C PHE A 106 -1.46 5.63 -2.27
N ILE A 107 -2.03 4.79 -1.40
CA ILE A 107 -3.46 4.48 -1.34
C ILE A 107 -3.89 4.58 0.12
N ILE A 108 -4.93 5.36 0.41
CA ILE A 108 -5.42 5.63 1.78
C ILE A 108 -6.93 5.86 1.75
N ASP A 109 -7.61 5.67 2.88
CA ASP A 109 -8.99 6.13 3.05
C ASP A 109 -9.12 7.64 2.78
N SER A 110 -10.16 8.01 2.03
CA SER A 110 -10.42 9.40 1.63
C SER A 110 -10.58 10.38 2.80
N SER A 111 -11.17 9.92 3.92
CA SER A 111 -11.38 10.70 5.14
C SER A 111 -10.08 10.93 5.92
N GLN A 112 -9.10 10.03 5.75
CA GLN A 112 -7.84 10.03 6.51
C GLN A 112 -6.68 10.75 5.79
N THR A 113 -6.88 11.25 4.57
CA THR A 113 -5.82 11.92 3.79
C THR A 113 -5.10 13.06 4.52
N SER A 114 -5.78 13.74 5.45
CA SER A 114 -5.21 14.87 6.21
C SER A 114 -4.12 14.46 7.21
N GLY A 115 -4.07 13.19 7.61
CA GLY A 115 -3.13 12.68 8.60
C GLY A 115 -1.82 12.16 8.02
N LEU A 116 -1.76 11.93 6.70
CA LEU A 116 -0.56 11.45 6.02
C LEU A 116 0.61 12.45 6.13
N ARG A 117 1.81 11.95 6.44
CA ARG A 117 3.05 12.70 6.65
C ARG A 117 4.19 12.09 5.86
N ILE A 118 5.11 12.93 5.38
CA ILE A 118 6.42 12.55 4.87
C ILE A 118 7.47 13.36 5.62
N ASP A 119 8.45 12.69 6.20
CA ASP A 119 9.49 13.29 7.05
C ASP A 119 8.89 14.22 8.11
N ASN A 120 7.81 13.74 8.74
CA ASN A 120 7.02 14.44 9.74
C ASN A 120 6.37 15.76 9.26
N ARG A 121 6.17 15.93 7.94
CA ARG A 121 5.50 17.08 7.33
C ARG A 121 4.24 16.64 6.61
N SER A 122 3.18 17.43 6.72
CA SER A 122 1.96 17.22 5.92
C SER A 122 2.26 17.31 4.42
N LEU A 123 1.46 16.60 3.63
CA LEU A 123 1.50 16.70 2.18
C LEU A 123 1.16 18.13 1.74
N ALA A 124 1.65 18.51 0.56
CA ALA A 124 1.41 19.83 0.01
C ALA A 124 -0.10 20.07 -0.19
N GLY A 125 -0.58 21.29 0.06
CA GLY A 125 -2.02 21.62 -0.05
C GLY A 125 -2.61 21.49 -1.46
N ASN A 126 -1.75 21.34 -2.48
CA ASN A 126 -2.15 21.06 -3.87
C ASN A 126 -2.04 19.57 -4.24
N GLN A 127 -1.90 18.67 -3.27
CA GLN A 127 -1.91 17.23 -3.50
C GLN A 127 -3.22 16.82 -4.18
N VAL A 128 -3.09 16.07 -5.27
CA VAL A 128 -4.23 15.53 -6.02
C VAL A 128 -4.51 14.12 -5.53
N TYR A 129 -5.78 13.85 -5.23
CA TYR A 129 -6.29 12.54 -4.83
C TYR A 129 -7.30 12.08 -5.87
N HIS A 130 -7.16 10.84 -6.31
CA HIS A 130 -8.05 10.21 -7.28
C HIS A 130 -8.87 9.13 -6.59
N LYS A 131 -10.19 9.29 -6.60
CA LYS A 131 -11.10 8.29 -6.05
C LYS A 131 -10.97 6.96 -6.78
N ILE A 132 -10.88 5.88 -6.01
CA ILE A 132 -11.04 4.52 -6.52
C ILE A 132 -12.55 4.21 -6.40
N PRO A 133 -13.27 4.04 -7.52
CA PRO A 133 -14.71 3.77 -7.47
C PRO A 133 -15.04 2.52 -6.68
N GLU A 134 -16.25 2.50 -6.10
CA GLU A 134 -16.77 1.35 -5.33
C GLU A 134 -16.01 1.07 -4.02
N THR A 135 -15.09 1.96 -3.62
CA THR A 135 -14.40 1.92 -2.32
C THR A 135 -14.42 3.31 -1.65
N HIS A 136 -13.97 3.36 -0.40
CA HIS A 136 -13.67 4.58 0.37
C HIS A 136 -12.24 5.10 0.10
N LEU A 137 -11.48 4.40 -0.74
CA LEU A 137 -10.06 4.67 -0.97
C LEU A 137 -9.81 5.74 -2.04
N VAL A 138 -8.72 6.46 -1.85
CA VAL A 138 -8.13 7.35 -2.86
C VAL A 138 -6.69 6.96 -3.13
N GLY A 139 -6.28 7.10 -4.38
CA GLY A 139 -4.89 6.97 -4.81
C GLY A 139 -4.27 8.32 -5.15
N GLY A 140 -3.00 8.48 -4.83
CA GLY A 140 -2.23 9.68 -5.17
C GLY A 140 -0.76 9.35 -5.37
N TYR A 141 0.00 10.34 -5.81
CA TYR A 141 1.45 10.24 -5.85
C TYR A 141 2.09 11.60 -5.65
N MET A 142 3.34 11.60 -5.25
CA MET A 142 4.15 12.80 -5.13
C MET A 142 5.62 12.53 -5.44
N LYS A 143 6.32 13.55 -5.92
CA LYS A 143 7.75 13.48 -6.15
C LYS A 143 8.48 13.49 -4.81
N ILE A 144 9.46 12.62 -4.65
CA ILE A 144 10.31 12.55 -3.46
C ILE A 144 11.77 12.82 -3.82
N SER A 145 12.51 13.46 -2.93
CA SER A 145 13.95 13.71 -3.12
C SER A 145 14.75 12.41 -3.03
N VAL A 146 16.03 12.46 -3.40
CA VAL A 146 16.94 11.35 -3.11
C VAL A 146 17.26 11.37 -1.61
N GLY A 147 17.22 10.20 -0.98
CA GLY A 147 17.57 10.02 0.42
C GLY A 147 16.78 8.92 1.10
N THR A 148 16.85 8.92 2.43
CA THR A 148 16.01 8.11 3.30
C THR A 148 14.83 8.93 3.76
N HIS A 149 13.64 8.35 3.65
CA HIS A 149 12.38 9.00 3.97
C HIS A 149 11.54 8.11 4.88
N THR A 150 10.81 8.75 5.77
CA THR A 150 9.78 8.09 6.58
C THR A 150 8.42 8.65 6.16
N VAL A 151 7.51 7.78 5.78
CA VAL A 151 6.12 8.11 5.49
C VAL A 151 5.25 7.48 6.56
N MET A 152 4.31 8.23 7.13
CA MET A 152 3.49 7.75 8.23
C MET A 152 2.13 8.44 8.27
N HIS A 153 1.17 7.85 8.97
CA HIS A 153 -0.04 8.53 9.40
C HIS A 153 0.15 9.04 10.84
N ASN A 154 -0.46 10.18 11.19
CA ASN A 154 -0.37 10.73 12.54
C ASN A 154 -1.27 10.01 13.54
N ASP A 155 -2.32 9.36 13.03
CA ASP A 155 -3.11 8.37 13.75
C ASP A 155 -2.52 6.98 13.48
N PRO A 156 -1.97 6.29 14.48
CA PRO A 156 -1.31 4.99 14.32
C PRO A 156 -2.26 3.83 13.94
N THR A 157 -3.56 4.03 14.10
CA THR A 157 -4.61 3.07 13.73
C THR A 157 -4.93 3.12 12.23
N THR A 158 -4.73 4.27 11.59
CA THR A 158 -4.95 4.41 10.15
C THR A 158 -3.76 3.87 9.35
N VAL A 159 -4.05 2.85 8.53
CA VAL A 159 -3.08 2.28 7.59
C VAL A 159 -3.16 2.88 6.18
N PHE A 160 -2.07 2.77 5.41
CA PHE A 160 -2.05 3.13 4.00
C PHE A 160 -1.06 2.29 3.21
N GLY A 161 -1.28 2.14 1.91
CA GLY A 161 -0.39 1.42 1.01
C GLY A 161 0.62 2.37 0.37
N GLY A 162 1.81 1.86 0.04
CA GLY A 162 2.83 2.66 -0.61
C GLY A 162 3.64 1.89 -1.66
N ILE A 163 3.92 2.53 -2.78
CA ILE A 163 4.81 2.02 -3.82
C ILE A 163 5.81 3.13 -4.15
N LEU A 164 7.10 2.79 -4.13
CA LEU A 164 8.15 3.67 -4.61
C LEU A 164 8.49 3.29 -6.04
N VAL A 165 8.45 4.27 -6.94
CA VAL A 165 8.90 4.11 -8.32
C VAL A 165 9.90 5.22 -8.65
N GLY A 166 10.89 4.91 -9.47
CA GLY A 166 11.84 5.91 -9.93
C GLY A 166 12.26 5.66 -11.36
N LYS A 167 12.49 6.75 -12.09
CA LYS A 167 12.98 6.71 -13.48
C LYS A 167 14.14 7.68 -13.66
N ALA A 168 15.19 7.20 -14.31
CA ALA A 168 16.32 7.97 -14.80
C ALA A 168 16.44 7.75 -16.32
N ASP A 169 17.52 8.25 -16.92
CA ASP A 169 17.83 7.92 -18.30
C ASP A 169 18.23 6.44 -18.40
N HIS A 170 17.50 5.67 -19.21
CA HIS A 170 17.68 4.22 -19.40
C HIS A 170 17.51 3.31 -18.18
N GLU A 171 17.40 3.82 -16.96
CA GLU A 171 17.20 3.02 -15.74
C GLU A 171 15.85 3.34 -15.07
N SER A 172 15.21 2.32 -14.48
CA SER A 172 14.09 2.53 -13.57
C SER A 172 13.97 1.41 -12.53
N TYR A 173 13.27 1.72 -11.45
CA TYR A 173 12.95 0.75 -10.40
C TYR A 173 11.50 0.92 -9.95
N GLY A 174 10.97 -0.11 -9.29
CA GLY A 174 9.68 -0.05 -8.61
C GLY A 174 9.56 -1.16 -7.58
N PHE A 175 9.07 -0.84 -6.39
CA PHE A 175 8.82 -1.80 -5.32
C PHE A 175 7.81 -1.25 -4.29
N PRO A 176 7.04 -2.12 -3.60
CA PRO A 176 6.24 -1.68 -2.46
C PRO A 176 7.16 -1.18 -1.33
N VAL A 177 6.79 -0.10 -0.64
CA VAL A 177 7.62 0.47 0.44
C VAL A 177 7.65 -0.40 1.70
N GLY A 178 6.69 -1.32 1.82
CA GLY A 178 6.59 -2.32 2.87
C GLY A 178 5.27 -3.06 2.74
N LEU A 179 5.11 -4.10 3.56
CA LEU A 179 3.85 -4.79 3.80
C LEU A 179 3.90 -5.49 5.16
N LEU A 180 2.74 -5.69 5.76
CA LEU A 180 2.58 -6.61 6.87
C LEU A 180 2.50 -8.04 6.33
N LEU A 181 3.13 -9.00 7.02
CA LEU A 181 3.11 -10.42 6.64
C LEU A 181 1.99 -11.20 7.35
N LYS A 182 0.91 -10.52 7.79
CA LYS A 182 -0.32 -11.14 8.32
C LYS A 182 -0.86 -12.10 7.25
N PRO A 183 -1.14 -13.37 7.60
CA PRO A 183 -1.92 -14.23 6.73
C PRO A 183 -3.28 -13.58 6.45
N ILE A 184 -3.54 -13.23 5.20
CA ILE A 184 -4.85 -12.72 4.77
C ILE A 184 -5.76 -13.89 4.42
N ASN A 185 -7.05 -13.78 4.77
CA ASN A 185 -8.06 -14.84 4.57
C ASN A 185 -7.77 -16.15 5.32
N ALA A 186 -7.05 -16.08 6.45
CA ALA A 186 -6.99 -17.20 7.39
C ALA A 186 -8.30 -17.27 8.19
N ASP A 187 -8.62 -18.45 8.73
CA ASP A 187 -9.70 -18.57 9.72
C ASP A 187 -9.33 -17.68 10.91
N CYS A 188 -10.00 -16.53 11.04
CA CYS A 188 -9.87 -15.73 12.24
C CYS A 188 -10.61 -16.41 13.38
N LEU A 189 -9.94 -16.52 14.52
CA LEU A 189 -10.50 -17.07 15.74
C LEU A 189 -10.53 -15.96 16.78
N VAL A 190 -11.74 -15.54 17.15
CA VAL A 190 -11.95 -14.57 18.22
C VAL A 190 -11.14 -15.00 19.44
N SER A 191 -10.30 -14.11 19.93
CA SER A 191 -9.36 -14.35 21.02
C SER A 191 -9.45 -13.23 22.06
N GLN A 192 -8.70 -13.35 23.16
CA GLN A 192 -8.66 -12.25 24.12
C GLN A 192 -7.72 -11.18 23.56
N MET A 193 -8.19 -9.93 23.54
CA MET A 193 -7.37 -8.80 23.15
C MET A 193 -6.09 -8.73 23.98
N ILE A 194 -4.96 -8.65 23.28
CA ILE A 194 -3.65 -8.38 23.85
C ILE A 194 -3.05 -7.21 23.09
N GLU A 195 -2.81 -6.12 23.80
CA GLU A 195 -2.24 -4.89 23.26
C GLU A 195 -0.97 -5.14 22.40
N GLY A 196 -1.05 -4.78 21.11
CA GLY A 196 -0.01 -4.90 20.07
C GLY A 196 0.52 -6.30 19.81
N ASP A 197 -0.33 -7.32 19.94
CA ASP A 197 0.02 -8.68 19.59
C ASP A 197 0.02 -8.92 18.05
N LYS A 198 -0.47 -7.95 17.27
CA LYS A 198 -0.59 -8.00 15.80
C LYS A 198 -1.52 -9.11 15.33
N ILE A 199 -2.49 -9.45 16.16
CA ILE A 199 -3.55 -10.40 15.87
C ILE A 199 -4.85 -9.64 15.76
N ASP A 200 -5.71 -10.16 14.89
CA ASP A 200 -7.10 -9.76 14.70
C ASP A 200 -7.92 -10.51 15.76
N ASN A 201 -8.12 -9.92 16.94
CA ASN A 201 -8.69 -10.64 18.08
C ASN A 201 -10.22 -10.73 17.99
N ASP A 202 -10.88 -9.94 17.15
CA ASP A 202 -12.34 -9.90 17.02
C ASP A 202 -12.89 -10.27 15.62
N CYS A 203 -12.01 -10.47 14.64
CA CYS A 203 -12.29 -10.98 13.30
C CYS A 203 -13.00 -10.03 12.36
N ASP A 204 -12.73 -8.74 12.47
CA ASP A 204 -13.26 -7.71 11.59
C ASP A 204 -12.37 -7.50 10.33
N GLY A 205 -11.12 -7.96 10.38
CA GLY A 205 -10.14 -7.91 9.30
C GLY A 205 -8.98 -6.95 9.55
N GLU A 206 -9.09 -6.08 10.55
CA GLU A 206 -8.07 -5.14 10.97
C GLU A 206 -7.14 -5.80 12.03
N ILE A 207 -6.10 -5.10 12.47
CA ILE A 207 -5.23 -5.54 13.58
C ILE A 207 -4.67 -4.31 14.24
N ASP A 208 -4.50 -4.38 15.56
CA ASP A 208 -3.88 -3.30 16.33
C ASP A 208 -4.47 -1.93 15.86
N GLU A 209 -5.78 -1.80 15.67
CA GLU A 209 -6.46 -0.67 15.03
C GLU A 209 -7.20 0.26 16.01
N GLU A 210 -7.19 -0.05 17.30
CA GLU A 210 -7.78 0.85 18.30
C GLU A 210 -6.74 1.45 19.25
N GLN A 211 -7.11 2.57 19.89
CA GLN A 211 -6.41 3.05 21.09
C GLN A 211 -7.20 2.61 22.31
N SER A 212 -6.53 2.08 23.35
CA SER A 212 -7.19 1.71 24.62
C SER A 212 -7.65 2.94 25.43
N ASP A 213 -8.66 3.64 24.92
CA ASP A 213 -9.12 4.95 25.39
C ASP A 213 -10.63 5.03 25.65
N GLY A 214 -11.34 3.90 25.50
CA GLY A 214 -12.77 3.76 25.72
C GLY A 214 -13.63 4.27 24.58
N LYS A 215 -13.09 4.35 23.36
CA LYS A 215 -13.82 4.75 22.15
C LYS A 215 -13.61 3.72 21.05
N ASP A 216 -14.56 3.71 20.13
CA ASP A 216 -14.55 3.04 18.82
C ASP A 216 -13.81 3.99 17.84
N ASN A 217 -12.53 3.72 17.56
CA ASN A 217 -11.62 4.60 16.83
C ASN A 217 -11.73 4.39 15.32
N ASP A 218 -12.03 3.17 14.88
CA ASP A 218 -12.15 2.78 13.48
C ASP A 218 -13.61 2.79 12.96
N GLY A 219 -14.61 2.76 13.86
CA GLY A 219 -16.03 2.87 13.58
C GLY A 219 -16.73 1.54 13.26
N ASP A 220 -16.15 0.40 13.62
CA ASP A 220 -16.73 -0.92 13.37
C ASP A 220 -17.89 -1.27 14.34
N GLY A 221 -18.00 -0.53 15.45
CA GLY A 221 -19.04 -0.66 16.48
C GLY A 221 -18.62 -1.44 17.73
N GLN A 222 -17.36 -1.85 17.83
CA GLN A 222 -16.73 -2.40 19.01
C GLN A 222 -15.91 -1.29 19.71
N ILE A 223 -15.42 -1.54 20.93
CA ILE A 223 -14.65 -0.54 21.71
C ILE A 223 -13.43 -1.22 22.33
N ASP A 224 -12.25 -0.64 22.08
CA ASP A 224 -10.96 -1.08 22.62
C ASP A 224 -10.63 -2.57 22.30
N GLU A 225 -11.10 -3.09 21.15
CA GLU A 225 -10.59 -4.29 20.45
C GLU A 225 -9.18 -4.03 19.94
N ASP A 226 -8.42 -5.08 19.66
CA ASP A 226 -7.13 -5.06 18.95
C ASP A 226 -6.34 -3.76 19.15
N CYS A 227 -6.05 -3.44 20.41
CA CYS A 227 -5.48 -2.12 20.69
C CYS A 227 -4.02 -2.08 20.26
N ILE A 228 -3.61 -0.98 19.61
CA ILE A 228 -2.20 -0.69 19.36
C ILE A 228 -1.41 -0.79 20.66
N CYS A 229 -0.24 -1.45 20.58
CA CYS A 229 0.71 -1.31 21.67
C CYS A 229 1.27 0.10 21.72
N CYS A 230 1.08 0.69 22.90
CA CYS A 230 1.46 1.99 23.42
C CYS A 230 2.17 2.97 22.46
N PRO A 231 1.81 4.27 22.52
CA PRO A 231 2.33 5.27 21.59
C PRO A 231 3.84 5.17 21.51
N PHE A 232 4.36 5.02 20.28
CA PHE A 232 5.79 4.98 19.99
C PHE A 232 6.46 6.20 20.64
N SER A 233 6.92 6.06 21.87
CA SER A 233 8.02 6.86 22.37
C SER A 233 9.22 6.27 21.62
N GLY A 234 9.48 6.80 20.43
CA GLY A 234 10.62 6.39 19.62
C GLY A 234 11.86 6.28 20.52
N PRO A 235 12.80 5.35 20.25
CA PRO A 235 13.95 5.16 21.11
C PRO A 235 14.58 6.52 21.34
N LYS A 236 14.57 7.00 22.60
CA LYS A 236 15.42 8.11 23.01
C LYS A 236 16.83 7.65 22.68
N LEU A 237 17.38 8.14 21.57
CA LEU A 237 18.77 7.93 21.22
C LEU A 237 19.55 8.24 22.50
N PRO A 238 20.31 7.28 23.06
CA PRO A 238 21.19 7.62 24.15
C PRO A 238 22.08 8.76 23.65
N ASP A 239 22.24 9.79 24.47
CA ASP A 239 23.07 10.95 24.14
C ASP A 239 24.55 10.49 24.15
N ILE A 240 25.01 9.88 23.05
CA ILE A 240 26.39 9.35 22.92
C ILE A 240 27.37 10.47 22.53
N PHE A 241 26.91 11.71 22.33
CA PHE A 241 27.82 12.84 22.16
C PHE A 241 28.03 13.56 23.48
N GLY A 242 28.85 12.93 24.32
CA GLY A 242 29.61 13.66 25.34
C GLY A 242 30.39 14.78 24.67
N ARG A 243 30.04 16.02 25.02
CA ARG A 243 30.80 17.23 24.68
C ARG A 243 32.30 16.99 24.89
N ARG A 244 33.08 17.18 23.84
CA ARG A 244 34.47 17.63 23.90
C ARG A 244 34.66 18.74 22.89
#